data_AF-A0A358M2T9-F1
#
_entry.id   AF-A0A358M2T9-F1
#
_cell.length_a   1.000
_cell.length_b   1.000
_cell.length_c   1.000
_cell.angle_alpha   90.00
_cell.angle_beta   90.00
_cell.angle_gamma   90.00
#
_symmetry.space_group_name_H-M   'P 1'
#
loop_
_entity.id
_entity.type
_entity.pdbx_description
1 polymer ?
#
loop_
_entity_poly.entity_id
_entity_poly.type
_entity_poly.pdbx_seq_one_letter_code
_entity_poly.pdbx_strand_id
1 'polypeptide(L)'
;FLFAGISFGILLTGKVKSASNILATVCVGYLLVLVIARCIQKHRHAEQSAAQVFIQFERTADNGVWLPAMIDTGNSLRDPFTGTSVIVAELEALAALLPKEVSESIRENGTGDILNSASVVCTAKGWERRFRLIPYHSVGHENGILPGFKADVVRVSEDGGEGAELNDVVVCLYEKALSEDEQYRALLAPDMIA
;
A
#
# COMPACT_ATOMS: atom_id res chain seq x y z
N PHE A 1 -27.96 2.41 -12.95
CA PHE A 1 -28.84 3.30 -13.75
C PHE A 1 -30.06 2.58 -14.34
N LEU A 2 -29.94 1.40 -14.96
CA LEU A 2 -31.09 0.67 -15.53
C LEU A 2 -32.18 0.31 -14.50
N PHE A 3 -31.81 -0.17 -13.31
CA PHE A 3 -32.75 -0.56 -12.26
C PHE A 3 -33.49 0.61 -11.60
N ALA A 4 -32.84 1.77 -11.47
CA ALA A 4 -33.49 2.99 -11.00
C ALA A 4 -34.56 3.46 -12.00
N GLY A 5 -34.29 3.30 -13.30
CA GLY A 5 -35.26 3.62 -14.37
C GLY A 5 -36.48 2.69 -14.39
N ILE A 6 -36.29 1.39 -14.16
CA ILE A 6 -37.41 0.42 -14.09
C ILE A 6 -38.29 0.70 -12.87
N SER A 7 -37.67 0.98 -11.71
CA SER A 7 -38.41 1.31 -10.48
C SER A 7 -39.19 2.64 -10.61
N PHE A 8 -38.58 3.66 -11.22
CA PHE A 8 -39.23 4.95 -11.51
C PHE A 8 -40.36 4.81 -12.54
N GLY A 9 -40.19 3.95 -13.55
CA GLY A 9 -41.23 3.64 -14.54
C GLY A 9 -42.45 2.96 -13.91
N ILE A 10 -42.25 2.02 -12.99
CA ILE A 10 -43.35 1.36 -12.25
C ILE A 10 -44.09 2.37 -11.35
N LEU A 11 -43.36 3.31 -10.75
CA LEU A 11 -43.94 4.39 -9.94
C LEU A 11 -44.79 5.36 -10.77
N LEU A 12 -44.35 5.72 -11.98
CA LEU A 12 -45.08 6.61 -12.91
C LEU A 12 -46.35 5.99 -13.49
N THR A 13 -46.43 4.65 -13.59
CA THR A 13 -47.65 3.97 -14.10
C THR A 13 -48.83 3.99 -13.12
N GLY A 14 -48.69 4.56 -11.92
CA GLY A 14 -49.81 4.81 -10.98
C GLY A 14 -50.52 3.55 -10.45
N LYS A 15 -49.98 2.35 -10.71
CA LYS A 15 -50.59 1.07 -10.29
C LYS A 15 -50.10 0.54 -8.94
N VAL A 16 -49.18 1.23 -8.27
CA VAL A 16 -48.68 0.84 -6.94
C VAL A 16 -49.63 1.36 -5.85
N LYS A 17 -50.65 0.58 -5.52
CA LYS A 17 -51.74 1.00 -4.62
C LYS A 17 -51.55 0.67 -3.14
N SER A 18 -50.50 -0.05 -2.75
CA SER A 18 -50.33 -0.54 -1.37
C SER A 18 -48.94 -0.25 -0.83
N ALA A 19 -48.86 0.25 0.41
CA ALA A 19 -47.61 0.50 1.14
C ALA A 19 -46.69 -0.73 1.19
N SER A 20 -47.28 -1.94 1.16
CA SER A 20 -46.55 -3.21 1.09
C SER A 20 -45.67 -3.33 -0.16
N ASN A 21 -46.13 -2.83 -1.31
CA ASN A 21 -45.38 -2.91 -2.57
C ASN A 21 -44.19 -1.93 -2.57
N ILE A 22 -44.36 -0.74 -1.97
CA ILE A 22 -43.26 0.24 -1.81
C ILE A 22 -42.18 -0.35 -0.91
N LEU A 23 -42.57 -0.94 0.23
CA LEU A 23 -41.64 -1.56 1.16
C LEU A 23 -40.87 -2.72 0.49
N ALA A 24 -41.56 -3.57 -0.28
CA ALA A 24 -40.93 -4.66 -1.01
C ALA A 24 -39.90 -4.14 -2.03
N THR A 25 -40.21 -3.09 -2.78
CA THR A 25 -39.27 -2.50 -3.75
C THR A 25 -38.04 -1.90 -3.07
N VAL A 26 -38.22 -1.22 -1.93
CA VAL A 26 -37.10 -0.67 -1.15
C VAL A 26 -36.21 -1.79 -0.60
N CYS A 27 -36.79 -2.85 -0.04
CA CYS A 27 -36.05 -4.01 0.47
C CYS A 27 -35.25 -4.71 -0.64
N VAL A 28 -35.86 -4.94 -1.80
CA VAL A 28 -35.17 -5.55 -2.96
C VAL A 28 -34.05 -4.63 -3.46
N GLY A 29 -34.30 -3.33 -3.56
CA GLY A 29 -33.28 -2.36 -3.95
C GLY A 29 -32.09 -2.34 -2.97
N TYR A 30 -32.36 -2.33 -1.66
CA TYR A 30 -31.33 -2.38 -0.61
C TYR A 30 -30.52 -3.68 -0.67
N LEU A 31 -31.18 -4.84 -0.79
CA LEU A 31 -30.50 -6.12 -0.95
C LEU A 31 -29.64 -6.16 -2.20
N LEU A 32 -30.12 -5.63 -3.31
CA LEU A 32 -29.39 -5.59 -4.57
C LEU A 32 -28.15 -4.69 -4.48
N VAL A 33 -28.25 -3.54 -3.80
CA VAL A 33 -27.09 -2.69 -3.49
C VAL A 33 -26.08 -3.43 -2.62
N LEU A 34 -26.53 -4.15 -1.59
CA LEU A 34 -25.62 -4.95 -0.74
C LEU A 34 -24.93 -6.08 -1.51
N VAL A 35 -25.64 -6.77 -2.40
CA VAL A 35 -25.08 -7.84 -3.24
C VAL A 35 -24.06 -7.26 -4.22
N ILE A 36 -24.38 -6.15 -4.90
CA ILE A 36 -23.42 -5.47 -5.79
C ILE A 36 -22.20 -4.99 -5.00
N ALA A 37 -22.39 -4.35 -3.84
CA ALA A 37 -21.29 -3.89 -3.00
C ALA A 37 -20.38 -5.04 -2.57
N ARG A 38 -20.96 -6.18 -2.15
CA ARG A 38 -20.19 -7.39 -1.82
C ARG A 38 -19.49 -8.00 -3.03
N CYS A 39 -20.12 -7.98 -4.20
CA CYS A 39 -19.54 -8.51 -5.43
C CYS A 39 -18.36 -7.65 -5.88
N ILE A 40 -18.51 -6.32 -5.85
CA ILE A 40 -17.43 -5.35 -6.10
C ILE A 40 -16.32 -5.53 -5.07
N GLN A 41 -16.63 -5.65 -3.78
CA GLN A 41 -15.64 -5.85 -2.74
C GLN A 41 -14.85 -7.15 -2.97
N LYS A 42 -15.52 -8.25 -3.30
CA LYS A 42 -14.88 -9.54 -3.61
C LYS A 42 -14.03 -9.47 -4.88
N HIS A 43 -14.50 -8.80 -5.94
CA HIS A 43 -13.70 -8.61 -7.15
C HIS A 43 -12.49 -7.72 -6.88
N ARG A 44 -12.63 -6.64 -6.11
CA ARG A 44 -11.52 -5.77 -5.72
C ARG A 44 -10.47 -6.50 -4.88
N HIS A 45 -10.87 -7.40 -3.99
CA HIS A 45 -9.93 -8.25 -3.26
C HIS A 45 -9.20 -9.26 -4.16
N ALA A 46 -9.83 -9.72 -5.24
CA ALA A 46 -9.23 -10.63 -6.21
C ALA A 46 -8.37 -9.91 -7.27
N GLU A 47 -8.67 -8.63 -7.55
CA GLU A 47 -8.01 -7.76 -8.54
C GLU A 47 -7.02 -6.77 -7.92
N GLN A 48 -6.79 -6.81 -6.60
CA GLN A 48 -5.60 -6.21 -6.00
C GLN A 48 -4.40 -7.01 -6.49
N SER A 49 -3.96 -6.74 -7.71
CA SER A 49 -2.92 -7.45 -8.44
C SER A 49 -1.76 -7.75 -7.51
N ALA A 50 -1.49 -9.04 -7.32
CA ALA A 50 -0.39 -9.55 -6.50
C ALA A 50 0.93 -9.29 -7.24
N ALA A 51 1.31 -8.01 -7.34
CA ALA A 51 2.61 -7.64 -7.84
C ALA A 51 3.66 -8.23 -6.90
N GLN A 52 4.82 -8.54 -7.45
CA GLN A 52 6.00 -8.90 -6.70
C GLN A 52 6.98 -7.75 -6.82
N VAL A 53 7.57 -7.35 -5.69
CA VAL A 53 8.64 -6.36 -5.68
C VAL A 53 9.92 -6.97 -5.14
N PHE A 54 10.98 -6.90 -5.92
CA PHE A 54 12.33 -7.20 -5.48
C PHE A 54 12.96 -5.94 -4.91
N ILE A 55 13.56 -6.04 -3.73
CA ILE A 55 14.25 -4.93 -3.06
C ILE A 55 15.64 -5.38 -2.65
N GLN A 56 16.64 -4.56 -3.01
CA GLN A 56 18.02 -4.70 -2.58
C GLN A 56 18.62 -3.32 -2.33
N PHE A 57 19.09 -3.10 -1.10
CA PHE A 57 19.64 -1.81 -0.68
C PHE A 57 21.04 -1.58 -1.20
N GLU A 58 21.89 -2.60 -1.25
CA GLU A 58 23.29 -2.50 -1.70
C GLU A 58 23.52 -3.42 -2.90
N ARG A 59 23.83 -2.85 -4.08
CA ARG A 59 24.05 -3.64 -5.30
C ARG A 59 25.25 -4.60 -5.20
N THR A 60 26.22 -4.28 -4.37
CA THR A 60 27.42 -5.11 -4.15
C THR A 60 27.18 -6.26 -3.19
N ALA A 61 26.11 -6.22 -2.40
CA ALA A 61 25.74 -7.30 -1.51
C ALA A 61 24.92 -8.33 -2.30
N ASP A 62 25.22 -9.61 -2.17
CA ASP A 62 24.43 -10.68 -2.83
C ASP A 62 23.20 -11.04 -1.97
N ASN A 63 22.44 -10.02 -1.57
CA ASN A 63 21.22 -10.16 -0.79
C ASN A 63 20.11 -9.26 -1.34
N GLY A 64 18.89 -9.77 -1.30
CA GLY A 64 17.69 -9.06 -1.72
C GLY A 64 16.48 -9.92 -1.42
N VAL A 65 15.30 -9.31 -1.43
CA VAL A 65 14.07 -10.01 -1.06
C VAL A 65 12.97 -9.70 -2.06
N TRP A 66 12.21 -10.73 -2.43
CA TRP A 66 10.95 -10.60 -3.15
C TRP A 66 9.80 -10.53 -2.14
N LEU A 67 8.97 -9.51 -2.27
CA LEU A 67 7.79 -9.30 -1.42
C LEU A 67 6.53 -9.26 -2.27
N PRO A 68 5.45 -9.92 -1.84
CA PRO A 68 4.14 -9.66 -2.41
C PRO A 68 3.76 -8.21 -2.11
N ALA A 69 3.28 -7.50 -3.12
CA ALA A 69 3.06 -6.08 -3.08
C ALA A 69 1.69 -5.73 -3.64
N MET A 70 1.03 -4.78 -2.99
CA MET A 70 -0.23 -4.21 -3.44
C MET A 70 0.02 -2.86 -4.11
N ILE A 71 -0.59 -2.66 -5.27
CA ILE A 71 -0.65 -1.35 -5.92
C ILE A 71 -1.64 -0.50 -5.14
N ASP A 72 -1.14 0.46 -4.36
CA ASP A 72 -1.99 1.33 -3.55
C ASP A 72 -2.21 2.66 -4.26
N THR A 73 -3.38 2.83 -4.86
CA THR A 73 -3.79 4.10 -5.49
C THR A 73 -3.82 5.29 -4.53
N GLY A 74 -3.89 5.04 -3.21
CA GLY A 74 -3.80 6.07 -2.17
C GLY A 74 -2.35 6.44 -1.82
N ASN A 75 -1.37 5.63 -2.19
CA ASN A 75 0.03 5.90 -1.93
C ASN A 75 0.56 6.96 -2.90
N SER A 76 0.49 8.21 -2.45
CA SER A 76 1.05 9.38 -3.14
C SER A 76 2.36 9.87 -2.51
N LEU A 77 3.05 9.01 -1.75
CA LEU A 77 4.27 9.37 -1.05
C LEU A 77 5.42 9.65 -2.02
N ARG A 78 6.18 10.70 -1.71
CA ARG A 78 7.28 11.19 -2.53
C ARG A 78 8.49 11.46 -1.63
N ASP A 79 9.69 11.17 -2.11
CA ASP A 79 10.91 11.70 -1.49
C ASP A 79 10.88 13.23 -1.60
N PRO A 80 10.92 13.99 -0.48
CA PRO A 80 10.83 15.45 -0.51
C PRO A 80 12.01 16.12 -1.24
N PHE A 81 13.13 15.44 -1.43
CA PHE A 81 14.30 15.99 -2.11
C PHE A 81 14.32 15.70 -3.61
N THR A 82 13.91 14.49 -4.02
CA THR A 82 13.99 14.07 -5.44
C THR A 82 12.64 14.07 -6.13
N GLY A 83 11.53 14.04 -5.38
CA GLY A 83 10.18 13.83 -5.90
C GLY A 83 9.92 12.39 -6.38
N THR A 84 10.84 11.44 -6.15
CA THR A 84 10.66 10.06 -6.61
C THR A 84 9.62 9.33 -5.76
N SER A 85 8.92 8.37 -6.38
CA SER A 85 7.89 7.58 -5.71
C SER A 85 8.48 6.71 -4.61
N VAL A 86 7.68 6.46 -3.57
CA VAL A 86 8.09 5.73 -2.37
C VAL A 86 7.33 4.40 -2.26
N ILE A 87 8.07 3.35 -1.95
CA ILE A 87 7.52 2.05 -1.55
C ILE A 87 7.40 2.04 -0.03
N VAL A 88 6.28 1.55 0.50
CA VAL A 88 6.16 1.29 1.94
C VAL A 88 6.20 -0.22 2.14
N ALA A 89 7.13 -0.73 2.93
CA ALA A 89 7.29 -2.16 3.15
C ALA A 89 7.44 -2.48 4.63
N GLU A 90 7.00 -3.67 5.00
CA GLU A 90 7.09 -4.13 6.39
C GLU A 90 8.55 -4.23 6.85
N LEU A 91 8.82 -3.68 8.04
CA LEU A 91 10.14 -3.72 8.67
C LEU A 91 10.65 -5.16 8.81
N GLU A 92 9.79 -6.07 9.25
CA GLU A 92 10.15 -7.48 9.46
C GLU A 92 10.62 -8.15 8.15
N ALA A 93 10.01 -7.79 7.02
CA ALA A 93 10.37 -8.32 5.71
C ALA A 93 11.76 -7.84 5.24
N LEU A 94 12.16 -6.64 5.67
CA LEU A 94 13.40 -5.97 5.26
C LEU A 94 14.52 -6.09 6.28
N ALA A 95 14.25 -6.55 7.50
CA ALA A 95 15.20 -6.55 8.62
C ALA A 95 16.53 -7.24 8.28
N ALA A 96 16.51 -8.32 7.51
CA ALA A 96 17.72 -9.05 7.09
C ALA A 96 18.59 -8.28 6.07
N LEU A 97 18.06 -7.26 5.42
CA LEU A 97 18.77 -6.41 4.46
C LEU A 97 19.33 -5.13 5.08
N LEU A 98 18.91 -4.81 6.32
CA LEU A 98 19.36 -3.62 7.05
C LEU A 98 20.59 -3.93 7.90
N PRO A 99 21.40 -2.91 8.27
CA PRO A 99 22.40 -3.04 9.31
C PRO A 99 21.71 -3.49 10.61
N LYS A 100 22.36 -4.39 11.35
CA LYS A 100 21.77 -4.99 12.56
C LYS A 100 21.34 -3.93 13.55
N GLU A 101 22.20 -2.93 13.76
CA GLU A 101 22.01 -1.82 14.68
C GLU A 101 20.73 -1.04 14.34
N VAL A 102 20.51 -0.77 13.05
CA VAL A 102 19.32 -0.06 12.55
C VAL A 102 18.07 -0.90 12.77
N SER A 103 18.11 -2.18 12.40
CA SER A 103 16.96 -3.07 12.54
C SER A 103 16.54 -3.28 14.00
N GLU A 104 17.50 -3.39 14.92
CA GLU A 104 17.25 -3.55 16.36
C GLU A 104 16.72 -2.26 16.98
N SER A 105 17.35 -1.12 16.66
CA SER A 105 16.90 0.19 17.14
C SER A 105 15.45 0.50 16.77
N ILE A 106 15.07 0.25 15.51
CA ILE A 106 13.69 0.50 15.05
C ILE A 106 12.71 -0.48 15.69
N ARG A 107 13.10 -1.75 15.94
CA ARG A 107 12.24 -2.71 16.65
C ARG A 107 12.01 -2.34 18.11
N GLU A 108 13.01 -1.79 18.79
CA GLU A 108 12.93 -1.44 20.21
C GLU A 108 12.21 -0.11 20.44
N ASN A 109 12.46 0.89 19.58
CA ASN A 109 12.03 2.28 19.82
C ASN A 109 10.90 2.72 18.87
N GLY A 110 10.60 1.92 17.85
CA GLY A 110 9.70 2.30 16.76
C GLY A 110 10.34 3.27 15.75
N THR A 111 9.73 3.34 14.58
CA THR A 111 9.95 4.29 13.49
C THR A 111 9.59 5.72 13.83
N GLY A 112 8.82 5.94 14.90
CA GLY A 112 8.45 7.28 15.39
C GLY A 112 9.59 8.04 16.06
N ASP A 113 10.61 7.35 16.58
CA ASP A 113 11.80 7.99 17.15
C ASP A 113 12.85 8.29 16.08
N ILE A 114 12.62 9.41 15.40
CA ILE A 114 13.44 9.90 14.28
C ILE A 114 14.87 10.19 14.72
N LEU A 115 15.06 10.77 15.91
CA LEU A 115 16.39 11.17 16.40
C LEU A 115 17.24 9.95 16.71
N ASN A 116 16.64 8.95 17.35
CA ASN A 116 17.32 7.69 17.61
C ASN A 116 17.64 6.97 16.30
N SER A 117 16.65 6.84 15.40
CA SER A 117 16.84 6.22 14.09
C SER A 117 17.97 6.88 13.29
N ALA A 118 18.00 8.21 13.23
CA ALA A 118 19.06 8.94 12.53
C ALA A 118 20.43 8.74 13.18
N SER A 119 20.51 8.76 14.51
CA SER A 119 21.79 8.60 15.22
C SER A 119 22.38 7.19 15.04
N VAL A 120 21.55 6.15 15.09
CA VAL A 120 21.96 4.77 14.87
C VAL A 120 22.40 4.55 13.43
N VAL A 121 21.67 5.09 12.44
CA VAL A 121 22.08 5.03 11.03
C VAL A 121 23.45 5.69 10.82
N CYS A 122 23.77 6.79 11.52
CA CYS A 122 25.09 7.43 11.40
C CYS A 122 26.24 6.54 11.86
N THR A 123 25.98 5.48 12.63
CA THR A 123 27.01 4.50 13.03
C THR A 123 27.27 3.45 11.95
N ALA A 124 26.31 3.22 11.04
CA ALA A 124 26.41 2.28 9.94
C ALA A 124 27.05 2.96 8.72
N LYS A 125 28.31 2.64 8.44
CA LYS A 125 29.09 3.25 7.36
C LYS A 125 28.42 3.06 5.99
N GLY A 126 28.15 4.16 5.29
CA GLY A 126 27.56 4.19 3.95
C GLY A 126 26.03 4.24 3.94
N TRP A 127 25.38 3.93 5.07
CA TRP A 127 23.92 3.95 5.20
C TRP A 127 23.37 5.34 5.50
N GLU A 128 24.20 6.26 6.00
CA GLU A 128 23.82 7.65 6.27
C GLU A 128 23.34 8.39 5.02
N ARG A 129 23.89 8.06 3.85
CA ARG A 129 23.51 8.68 2.57
C ARG A 129 22.22 8.11 1.98
N ARG A 130 21.85 6.90 2.40
CA ARG A 130 20.65 6.19 1.95
C ARG A 130 19.42 6.59 2.75
N PHE A 131 19.61 6.98 4.01
CA PHE A 131 18.50 7.28 4.90
C PHE A 131 17.69 8.50 4.44
N ARG A 132 16.37 8.36 4.55
CA ARG A 132 15.36 9.35 4.16
C ARG A 132 14.28 9.40 5.23
N LEU A 133 13.74 10.59 5.43
CA LEU A 133 12.55 10.81 6.24
C LEU A 133 11.46 11.28 5.30
N ILE A 134 10.39 10.50 5.17
CA ILE A 134 9.30 10.75 4.24
C ILE A 134 8.09 11.23 5.05
N PRO A 135 7.73 12.52 4.94
CA PRO A 135 6.49 13.01 5.54
C PRO A 135 5.28 12.34 4.89
N TYR A 136 4.32 11.94 5.71
CA TYR A 136 3.06 11.38 5.25
C TYR A 136 1.87 11.95 6.01
N HIS A 137 0.70 11.83 5.39
CA HIS A 137 -0.58 12.21 5.97
C HIS A 137 -1.54 11.04 5.83
N SER A 138 -2.21 10.67 6.91
CA SER A 138 -3.25 9.66 6.87
C SER A 138 -4.42 10.04 7.77
N VAL A 139 -5.56 9.38 7.56
CA VAL A 139 -6.75 9.60 8.40
C VAL A 139 -6.40 9.22 9.84
N GLY A 140 -6.48 10.19 10.75
CA GLY A 140 -6.14 10.00 12.17
C GLY A 140 -4.66 10.19 12.52
N HIS A 141 -3.79 10.51 11.54
CA HIS A 141 -2.39 10.83 11.79
C HIS A 141 -1.95 12.03 10.93
N GLU A 142 -2.00 13.22 11.54
CA GLU A 142 -1.51 14.45 10.93
C GLU A 142 0.00 14.57 11.14
N ASN A 143 0.75 14.98 10.10
CA ASN A 143 2.20 15.18 10.14
C ASN A 143 3.03 13.93 10.53
N GLY A 144 2.70 12.77 9.98
CA GLY A 144 3.50 11.56 10.18
C GLY A 144 4.84 11.62 9.44
N ILE A 145 5.83 10.87 9.91
CA ILE A 145 7.12 10.68 9.23
C ILE A 145 7.44 9.20 9.17
N LEU A 146 7.83 8.70 8.00
CA LEU A 146 8.31 7.35 7.80
C LEU A 146 9.82 7.37 7.54
N PRO A 147 10.62 6.60 8.29
CA PRO A 147 12.01 6.36 7.95
C PRO A 147 12.08 5.41 6.75
N GLY A 148 12.98 5.70 5.83
CA GLY A 148 13.21 4.89 4.66
C GLY A 148 14.65 4.93 4.20
N PHE A 149 14.97 4.04 3.27
CA PHE A 149 16.30 3.90 2.71
C PHE A 149 16.21 3.88 1.19
N LYS A 150 17.12 4.60 0.54
CA LYS A 150 17.29 4.53 -0.90
C LYS A 150 17.87 3.16 -1.28
N ALA A 151 17.12 2.42 -2.08
CA ALA A 151 17.53 1.13 -2.62
C ALA A 151 18.35 1.30 -3.90
N ASP A 152 19.33 0.41 -4.12
CA ASP A 152 20.13 0.41 -5.35
C ASP A 152 19.45 -0.35 -6.49
N VAL A 153 18.63 -1.34 -6.14
CA VAL A 153 17.91 -2.19 -7.09
C VAL A 153 16.50 -2.40 -6.57
N VAL A 154 15.52 -2.01 -7.37
CA VAL A 154 14.11 -2.34 -7.18
C VAL A 154 13.57 -2.91 -8.48
N ARG A 155 12.84 -4.02 -8.44
CA ARG A 155 12.17 -4.57 -9.64
C ARG A 155 10.72 -4.89 -9.32
N VAL A 156 9.80 -4.48 -10.19
CA VAL A 156 8.36 -4.73 -10.02
C VAL A 156 7.87 -5.66 -11.12
N SER A 157 7.24 -6.77 -10.73
CA SER A 157 6.73 -7.79 -11.64
C SER A 157 5.27 -8.09 -11.34
N GLU A 158 4.39 -7.95 -12.33
CA GLU A 158 2.96 -8.28 -12.18
C GLU A 158 2.67 -9.77 -12.48
N ASP A 159 3.42 -10.38 -13.40
CA ASP A 159 3.14 -11.72 -13.95
C ASP A 159 4.29 -12.73 -13.74
N GLY A 160 5.19 -12.47 -12.80
CA GLY A 160 6.29 -13.39 -12.47
C GLY A 160 7.49 -13.39 -13.44
N GLY A 161 7.54 -12.44 -14.39
CA GLY A 161 8.72 -12.18 -15.23
C GLY A 161 9.79 -11.34 -14.52
N GLU A 162 10.93 -11.14 -15.18
CA GLU A 162 11.93 -10.15 -14.75
C GLU A 162 11.35 -8.74 -14.93
N GLY A 163 10.73 -8.23 -13.86
CA GLY A 163 10.13 -6.91 -13.80
C GLY A 163 11.09 -5.77 -14.18
N ALA A 164 10.55 -4.61 -14.54
CA ALA A 164 11.36 -3.44 -14.87
C ALA A 164 12.17 -2.99 -13.65
N GLU A 165 13.47 -2.70 -13.84
CA GLU A 165 14.32 -2.15 -12.80
C GLU A 165 14.02 -0.66 -12.62
N LEU A 166 13.57 -0.29 -11.43
CA LEU A 166 13.30 1.08 -11.02
C LEU A 166 14.54 1.64 -10.32
N ASN A 167 14.95 2.83 -10.76
CA ASN A 167 16.06 3.57 -10.17
C ASN A 167 15.52 4.63 -9.20
N ASP A 168 16.37 5.02 -8.25
CA ASP A 168 16.10 6.13 -7.32
C ASP A 168 14.83 5.96 -6.46
N VAL A 169 14.50 4.71 -6.11
CA VAL A 169 13.35 4.39 -5.26
C VAL A 169 13.75 4.43 -3.79
N VAL A 170 12.91 5.09 -2.99
CA VAL A 170 13.01 5.05 -1.52
C VAL A 170 12.04 4.01 -1.00
N VAL A 171 12.55 3.13 -0.14
CA VAL A 171 11.74 2.12 0.55
C VAL A 171 11.61 2.53 2.02
N CYS A 172 10.40 2.89 2.41
CA CYS A 172 10.02 3.22 3.78
C CYS A 172 9.70 1.97 4.59
N LEU A 173 10.10 2.00 5.85
CA LEU A 173 9.88 0.93 6.82
C LEU A 173 8.59 1.19 7.58
N TYR A 174 7.72 0.18 7.58
CA TYR A 174 6.47 0.19 8.34
C TYR A 174 6.49 -0.92 9.39
N GLU A 175 6.24 -0.58 10.65
CA GLU A 175 6.42 -1.52 11.78
C GLU A 175 5.35 -2.61 11.86
N LYS A 176 4.15 -2.32 11.35
CA LYS A 176 2.99 -3.21 11.49
C LYS A 176 2.81 -4.03 10.22
N ALA A 177 2.09 -5.13 10.35
CA ALA A 177 1.62 -5.87 9.19
C ALA A 177 0.73 -4.97 8.31
N LEU A 178 0.97 -5.00 7.00
CA LEU A 178 0.18 -4.29 6.00
C LEU A 178 -1.08 -5.07 5.59
N SER A 179 -1.03 -6.40 5.75
CA SER A 179 -2.13 -7.34 5.50
C SER A 179 -2.24 -8.32 6.66
N GLU A 180 -3.45 -8.50 7.22
CA GLU A 180 -3.68 -9.48 8.30
C GLU A 180 -3.44 -10.93 7.84
N ASP A 181 -3.70 -11.22 6.55
CA ASP A 181 -3.56 -12.54 5.93
C ASP A 181 -2.26 -12.67 5.10
N GLU A 182 -1.29 -11.78 5.33
CA GLU A 182 0.01 -11.71 4.61
C GLU A 182 -0.09 -11.68 3.08
N GLN A 183 -1.23 -11.24 2.53
CA GLN A 183 -1.46 -11.20 1.07
C GLN A 183 -0.51 -10.23 0.35
N TYR A 184 -0.06 -9.20 1.07
CA TYR A 184 0.96 -8.27 0.63
C TYR A 184 1.72 -7.74 1.84
N ARG A 185 3.01 -7.47 1.63
CA ARG A 185 3.96 -6.96 2.62
C ARG A 185 4.67 -5.69 2.15
N ALA A 186 4.24 -5.17 1.00
CA ALA A 186 4.68 -3.89 0.45
C ALA A 186 3.51 -3.16 -0.25
N LEU A 187 3.56 -1.85 -0.26
CA LEU A 187 2.68 -0.95 -1.00
C LEU A 187 3.49 -0.23 -2.07
N LEU A 188 3.06 -0.37 -3.32
CA LEU A 188 3.65 0.32 -4.46
C LEU A 188 2.82 1.55 -4.79
N ALA A 189 3.51 2.63 -5.19
CA ALA A 189 2.83 3.77 -5.79
C ALA A 189 2.32 3.37 -7.20
N PRO A 190 1.16 3.89 -7.65
CA PRO A 190 0.54 3.47 -8.90
C PRO A 190 1.35 3.82 -10.15
N ASP A 191 2.32 4.75 -10.05
CA ASP A 191 3.19 5.16 -11.15
C ASP A 191 4.44 4.28 -11.32
N MET A 192 4.62 3.25 -10.48
CA MET A 192 5.74 2.31 -10.53
C MET A 192 5.52 1.14 -11.51
N ILE A 193 4.33 1.06 -12.10
CA ILE A 193 3.90 0.00 -13.00
C ILE A 193 3.44 0.70 -14.28
N ALA A 194 4.37 0.90 -15.20
CA ALA A 194 4.17 1.61 -16.47
C ALA A 194 4.81 0.82 -17.61
#